data_AF-A0A8C4WV20-F1
#
_entry.id   AF-A0A8C4WV20-F1
#
_cell.length_a   1.000
_cell.length_b   1.000
_cell.length_c   1.000
_cell.angle_alpha   90.00
_cell.angle_beta   90.00
_cell.angle_gamma   90.00
#
_symmetry.space_group_name_H-M   'P 1'
#
loop_
_entity.id
_entity.type
_entity.pdbx_description
1 polymer ?
#
loop_
_entity_poly.entity_id
_entity_poly.type
_entity_poly.pdbx_seq_one_letter_code
_entity_poly.pdbx_strand_id
1 'polypeptide(L)'
;MQLLGGNLRRDAERRIMELERYRAAMLLGGVGDALGFHGSAWLLCLCGKRILQELQELGGLDSLVLEPGEWPLSADTLMHLATAETLASDCRLNHVEEVYAMMVRRYTQAKYSLGKRHPDPCTQQGLSRLGSAGLASWHIPFNPKAYPMLEDLFREMTRLYVEELGNVRLRRPDPATIEGCVALRPENYPMAWHIPFNEKGTGFGAATKAMCIGLRFPLPDQLETLVEVSIECGRMTHNHPTGFLGSFCSALFASYAVQGMPLARWGRDMLRTVSLAEEYCRRKVRHMAEYHEYWFYFEAKWQCYLEERGIAEEGQDSPHFPEPYGPAERDQAYKQWSSEGRGGRRGHDAPMIAYDALLGAGGDWKELCYRAMFHAGYNNSTGAIAGFLYGILYGLKNVPQNHFKDLEMRKQLEHLGEKLYEKAQSNC
;
A
#
# COMPACT_ATOMS: atom_id res chain seq x y z
N MET A 1 -14.25 43.70 2.63
CA MET A 1 -12.84 43.25 2.59
C MET A 1 -12.44 42.40 3.80
N GLN A 2 -12.82 42.72 5.04
CA GLN A 2 -12.45 41.92 6.23
C GLN A 2 -13.01 40.47 6.24
N LEU A 3 -14.26 40.25 5.78
CA LEU A 3 -14.87 38.91 5.72
C LEU A 3 -14.23 37.99 4.66
N LEU A 4 -13.80 38.55 3.52
CA LEU A 4 -13.09 37.80 2.46
C LEU A 4 -11.67 37.41 2.91
N GLY A 5 -10.97 38.29 3.64
CA GLY A 5 -9.66 37.98 4.22
C GLY A 5 -9.71 36.90 5.32
N GLY A 6 -10.81 36.82 6.08
CA GLY A 6 -11.03 35.79 7.09
C GLY A 6 -11.34 34.40 6.53
N ASN A 7 -11.95 34.30 5.34
CA ASN A 7 -12.17 33.01 4.66
C ASN A 7 -10.88 32.46 4.05
N LEU A 8 -10.14 33.31 3.32
CA LEU A 8 -8.87 32.92 2.69
C LEU A 8 -7.83 32.44 3.72
N ARG A 9 -7.78 33.06 4.90
CA ARG A 9 -6.89 32.65 5.98
C ARG A 9 -7.25 31.29 6.56
N ARG A 10 -8.54 31.03 6.79
CA ARG A 10 -9.03 29.73 7.29
C ARG A 10 -8.79 28.60 6.30
N ASP A 11 -8.97 28.87 5.01
CA ASP A 11 -8.69 27.90 3.95
C ASP A 11 -7.19 27.58 3.86
N ALA A 12 -6.31 28.58 3.99
CA ALA A 12 -4.87 28.38 4.03
C ALA A 12 -4.44 27.57 5.27
N GLU A 13 -4.96 27.89 6.45
CA GLU A 13 -4.68 27.15 7.69
C GLU A 13 -5.15 25.69 7.59
N ARG A 14 -6.31 25.43 6.99
CA ARG A 14 -6.80 24.08 6.72
C ARG A 14 -5.88 23.31 5.78
N ARG A 15 -5.46 23.92 4.66
CA ARG A 15 -4.54 23.27 3.70
C ARG A 15 -3.19 22.93 4.33
N ILE A 16 -2.65 23.81 5.16
CA ILE A 16 -1.41 23.55 5.90
C ILE A 16 -1.61 22.36 6.85
N MET A 17 -2.73 22.31 7.57
CA MET A 17 -3.04 21.20 8.45
C MET A 17 -3.15 19.87 7.67
N GLU A 18 -3.87 19.85 6.56
CA GLU A 18 -4.04 18.66 5.71
C GLU A 18 -2.70 18.19 5.13
N LEU A 19 -1.86 19.10 4.63
CA LEU A 19 -0.50 18.79 4.18
C LEU A 19 0.34 18.13 5.29
N GLU A 20 0.33 18.70 6.49
CA GLU A 20 1.06 18.13 7.62
C GLU A 20 0.51 16.76 8.03
N ARG A 21 -0.78 16.47 7.82
CA ARG A 21 -1.33 15.12 8.02
C ARG A 21 -0.81 14.11 7.00
N TYR A 22 -0.63 14.50 5.74
CA TYR A 22 -0.07 13.62 4.72
C TYR A 22 1.41 13.31 5.01
N ARG A 23 2.19 14.31 5.42
CA ARG A 23 3.58 14.13 5.87
C ARG A 23 3.64 13.21 7.09
N ALA A 24 2.78 13.46 8.08
CA ALA A 24 2.68 12.64 9.28
C ALA A 24 2.27 11.19 8.97
N ALA A 25 1.37 10.96 8.02
CA ALA A 25 0.95 9.62 7.62
C ALA A 25 2.13 8.79 7.10
N MET A 26 2.86 9.29 6.10
CA MET A 26 4.03 8.60 5.57
C MET A 26 5.08 8.38 6.66
N LEU A 27 5.37 9.42 7.45
CA LEU A 27 6.39 9.37 8.49
C LEU A 27 6.05 8.36 9.61
N LEU A 28 4.84 8.43 10.16
CA LEU A 28 4.43 7.54 11.26
C LEU A 28 4.17 6.10 10.80
N GLY A 29 3.90 5.88 9.51
CA GLY A 29 3.97 4.54 8.93
C GLY A 29 5.38 3.94 9.05
N GLY A 30 6.41 4.71 8.70
CA GLY A 30 7.81 4.31 8.89
C GLY A 30 8.20 4.14 10.36
N VAL A 31 7.74 5.03 11.25
CA VAL A 31 7.96 4.89 12.70
C VAL A 31 7.34 3.59 13.23
N GLY A 32 6.10 3.28 12.82
CA GLY A 32 5.41 2.07 13.24
C GLY A 32 6.10 0.80 12.75
N ASP A 33 6.61 0.80 11.52
CA ASP A 33 7.44 -0.27 10.96
C ASP A 33 8.72 -0.47 11.80
N ALA A 34 9.50 0.60 12.01
CA ALA A 34 10.75 0.54 12.76
C ALA A 34 10.55 0.04 14.21
N LEU A 35 9.53 0.56 14.90
CA LEU A 35 9.20 0.16 16.28
C LEU A 35 8.81 -1.31 16.39
N GLY A 36 7.96 -1.82 15.47
CA GLY A 36 7.59 -3.23 15.49
C GLY A 36 8.75 -4.13 15.03
N PHE A 37 9.56 -3.67 14.08
CA PHE A 37 10.63 -4.47 13.50
C PHE A 37 11.81 -4.66 14.46
N HIS A 38 12.33 -3.58 15.05
CA HIS A 38 13.52 -3.54 15.92
C HIS A 38 14.65 -4.46 15.41
N GLY A 39 15.11 -4.23 14.18
CA GLY A 39 16.18 -5.04 13.56
C GLY A 39 15.85 -6.53 13.42
N SER A 40 14.56 -6.88 13.34
CA SER A 40 13.97 -8.22 13.38
C SER A 40 13.92 -8.92 14.74
N ALA A 41 14.45 -8.34 15.81
CA ALA A 41 14.45 -8.96 17.14
C ALA A 41 13.03 -9.18 17.67
N TRP A 42 12.19 -8.14 17.61
CA TRP A 42 10.81 -8.20 18.08
C TRP A 42 9.88 -8.88 17.07
N LEU A 43 10.19 -8.82 15.78
CA LEU A 43 9.53 -9.63 14.76
C LEU A 43 9.75 -11.14 14.97
N LEU A 44 10.76 -11.59 15.71
CA LEU A 44 10.97 -13.02 15.99
C LEU A 44 10.49 -13.41 17.39
N CYS A 45 10.06 -12.46 18.20
CA CYS A 45 9.57 -12.69 19.55
C CYS A 45 8.08 -13.06 19.54
N LEU A 46 7.77 -14.30 19.91
CA LEU A 46 6.39 -14.83 19.96
C LEU A 46 5.69 -14.56 21.31
N CYS A 47 6.10 -13.53 22.04
CA CYS A 47 5.53 -13.16 23.33
C CYS A 47 5.52 -11.64 23.53
N GLY A 48 4.35 -11.01 23.42
CA GLY A 48 4.18 -9.57 23.61
C GLY A 48 4.59 -9.10 25.01
N LYS A 49 4.37 -9.92 26.04
CA LYS A 49 4.87 -9.62 27.41
C LYS A 49 6.39 -9.50 27.46
N ARG A 50 7.11 -10.33 26.72
CA ARG A 50 8.58 -10.26 26.65
C ARG A 50 9.05 -9.03 25.88
N ILE A 51 8.40 -8.69 24.76
CA ILE A 51 8.67 -7.44 24.02
C ILE A 51 8.50 -6.24 24.96
N LEU A 52 7.43 -6.20 25.75
CA LEU A 52 7.19 -5.11 26.70
C LEU A 52 8.19 -5.08 27.87
N GLN A 53 8.69 -6.22 28.32
CA GLN A 53 9.77 -6.28 29.31
C GLN A 53 11.06 -5.67 28.75
N GLU A 54 11.46 -6.11 27.55
CA GLU A 54 12.63 -5.56 26.85
C GLU A 54 12.46 -4.05 26.58
N LEU A 55 11.25 -3.60 26.20
CA LEU A 55 10.93 -2.17 26.08
C LEU A 55 11.17 -1.40 27.38
N GLN A 56 10.83 -1.97 28.55
CA GLN A 56 11.12 -1.33 29.84
C GLN A 56 12.62 -1.31 30.15
N GLU A 57 13.36 -2.37 29.80
CA GLU A 57 14.82 -2.42 29.93
C GLU A 57 15.52 -1.38 29.06
N LEU A 58 14.94 -1.05 27.90
CA LEU A 58 15.37 0.06 27.02
C LEU A 58 14.95 1.46 27.53
N GLY A 59 14.35 1.56 28.73
CA GLY A 59 13.93 2.83 29.32
C GLY A 59 12.52 3.29 28.95
N GLY A 60 11.71 2.40 28.36
CA GLY A 60 10.33 2.68 27.96
C GLY A 60 10.21 3.40 26.61
N LEU A 61 8.98 3.45 26.08
CA LEU A 61 8.67 4.01 24.76
C LEU A 61 9.23 5.42 24.57
N ASP A 62 8.98 6.32 25.53
CA ASP A 62 9.33 7.74 25.42
C ASP A 62 10.85 7.99 25.36
N SER A 63 11.67 7.00 25.69
CA SER A 63 13.13 7.08 25.67
C SER A 63 13.76 6.61 24.36
N LEU A 64 13.00 5.95 23.48
CA LEU A 64 13.54 5.34 22.27
C LEU A 64 13.97 6.39 21.24
N VAL A 65 15.17 6.24 20.67
CA VAL A 65 15.64 7.03 19.54
C VAL A 65 15.75 6.11 18.33
N LEU A 66 14.94 6.33 17.30
CA LEU A 66 14.87 5.41 16.15
C LEU A 66 15.98 5.69 15.13
N GLU A 67 17.23 5.58 15.56
CA GLU A 67 18.38 5.74 14.67
C GLU A 67 18.53 4.50 13.76
N PRO A 68 18.95 4.65 12.49
CA PRO A 68 18.93 3.56 11.51
C PRO A 68 19.81 2.35 11.88
N GLY A 69 20.83 2.55 12.73
CA GLY A 69 21.72 1.48 13.16
C GLY A 69 21.06 0.48 14.13
N GLU A 70 20.11 0.95 14.95
CA GLU A 70 19.41 0.12 15.94
C GLU A 70 17.95 -0.14 15.55
N TRP A 71 17.32 0.82 14.88
CA TRP A 71 15.92 0.81 14.49
C TRP A 71 15.77 1.02 12.98
N PRO A 72 16.33 0.13 12.14
CA PRO A 72 16.19 0.23 10.68
C PRO A 72 14.73 0.06 10.28
N LEU A 73 14.35 0.65 9.15
CA LEU A 73 13.08 0.34 8.49
C LEU A 73 13.12 -1.07 7.91
N SER A 74 11.98 -1.75 7.82
CA SER A 74 11.90 -3.07 7.18
C SER A 74 11.66 -2.95 5.68
N ALA A 75 11.51 -4.10 5.01
CA ALA A 75 11.08 -4.16 3.62
C ALA A 75 9.71 -3.53 3.36
N ASP A 76 8.84 -3.46 4.38
CA ASP A 76 7.49 -2.89 4.25
C ASP A 76 7.54 -1.42 3.84
N THR A 77 8.38 -0.62 4.52
CA THR A 77 8.53 0.80 4.19
C THR A 77 9.16 1.02 2.82
N LEU A 78 10.10 0.17 2.40
CA LEU A 78 10.70 0.28 1.06
C LEU A 78 9.65 0.06 -0.05
N MET A 79 8.83 -0.97 0.08
CA MET A 79 7.75 -1.22 -0.86
C MET A 79 6.68 -0.11 -0.83
N HIS A 80 6.39 0.42 0.36
CA HIS A 80 5.45 1.54 0.50
C HIS A 80 5.97 2.83 -0.15
N LEU A 81 7.27 3.12 -0.04
CA LEU A 81 7.93 4.23 -0.72
C LEU A 81 7.86 4.05 -2.25
N ALA A 82 8.11 2.86 -2.78
CA ALA A 82 7.99 2.58 -4.20
C ALA A 82 6.55 2.83 -4.72
N THR A 83 5.53 2.43 -3.97
CA THR A 83 4.13 2.77 -4.30
C THR A 83 3.91 4.29 -4.28
N ALA A 84 4.36 4.97 -3.22
CA ALA A 84 4.18 6.40 -3.06
C ALA A 84 4.89 7.22 -4.14
N GLU A 85 6.11 6.83 -4.53
CA GLU A 85 6.87 7.42 -5.64
C GLU A 85 6.13 7.29 -6.97
N THR A 86 5.59 6.10 -7.24
CA THR A 86 4.76 5.87 -8.43
C THR A 86 3.57 6.83 -8.45
N LEU A 87 2.81 6.90 -7.35
CA LEU A 87 1.60 7.73 -7.24
C LEU A 87 1.90 9.25 -7.26
N ALA A 88 3.08 9.64 -6.77
CA ALA A 88 3.59 11.00 -6.77
C ALA A 88 4.13 11.45 -8.12
N SER A 89 4.49 10.51 -9.00
CA SER A 89 5.07 10.81 -10.31
C SER A 89 4.03 11.39 -11.28
N ASP A 90 4.53 12.05 -12.34
CA ASP A 90 3.72 12.54 -13.45
C ASP A 90 3.42 11.48 -14.52
N CYS A 91 3.58 10.17 -14.21
CA CYS A 91 3.39 8.99 -15.07
C CYS A 91 2.88 9.33 -16.49
N ARG A 92 3.77 9.86 -17.31
CA ARG A 92 3.58 10.05 -18.75
C ARG A 92 4.67 9.21 -19.38
N LEU A 93 4.49 7.89 -19.34
CA LEU A 93 5.32 7.03 -20.17
C LEU A 93 5.02 7.41 -21.61
N ASN A 94 6.06 7.75 -22.38
CA ASN A 94 5.95 8.06 -23.81
C ASN A 94 5.64 6.76 -24.58
N HIS A 95 4.43 6.22 -24.35
CA HIS A 95 3.96 4.91 -24.79
C HIS A 95 4.05 4.74 -26.32
N VAL A 96 3.93 5.83 -27.08
CA VAL A 96 4.06 5.78 -28.53
C VAL A 96 5.50 5.44 -28.93
N GLU A 97 6.51 6.12 -28.38
CA GLU A 97 7.90 5.88 -28.78
C GLU A 97 8.38 4.47 -28.37
N GLU A 98 7.97 3.97 -27.21
CA GLU A 98 8.38 2.64 -26.72
C GLU A 98 7.67 1.49 -27.43
N VAL A 99 6.37 1.60 -27.71
CA VAL A 99 5.65 0.58 -28.50
C VAL A 99 6.12 0.59 -29.95
N TYR A 100 6.38 1.75 -30.53
CA TYR A 100 7.01 1.83 -31.86
C TYR A 100 8.42 1.23 -31.83
N ALA A 101 9.24 1.52 -30.82
CA ALA A 101 10.56 0.92 -30.67
C ALA A 101 10.48 -0.61 -30.49
N MET A 102 9.51 -1.12 -29.73
CA MET A 102 9.27 -2.57 -29.58
C MET A 102 8.80 -3.21 -30.88
N MET A 103 7.86 -2.60 -31.60
CA MET A 103 7.42 -3.05 -32.92
C MET A 103 8.60 -3.08 -33.89
N VAL A 104 9.39 -2.01 -33.96
CA VAL A 104 10.60 -1.93 -34.79
C VAL A 104 11.60 -3.01 -34.40
N ARG A 105 11.86 -3.24 -33.10
CA ARG A 105 12.74 -4.32 -32.62
C ARG A 105 12.23 -5.71 -33.05
N ARG A 106 10.94 -6.00 -32.86
CA ARG A 106 10.33 -7.29 -33.25
C ARG A 106 10.31 -7.50 -34.77
N TYR A 107 9.97 -6.47 -35.55
CA TYR A 107 10.02 -6.53 -37.01
C TYR A 107 11.46 -6.69 -37.52
N THR A 108 12.43 -6.05 -36.88
CA THR A 108 13.85 -6.20 -37.20
C THR A 108 14.35 -7.61 -36.86
N GLN A 109 13.99 -8.15 -35.69
CA GLN A 109 14.30 -9.55 -35.34
C GLN A 109 13.60 -10.56 -36.27
N ALA A 110 12.35 -10.31 -36.65
CA ALA A 110 11.63 -11.12 -37.62
C ALA A 110 12.30 -11.08 -39.01
N LYS A 111 12.89 -9.95 -39.42
CA LYS A 111 13.68 -9.83 -40.67
C LYS A 111 14.87 -10.79 -40.70
N TYR A 112 15.61 -10.92 -39.60
CA TYR A 112 16.72 -11.89 -39.50
C TYR A 112 16.25 -13.35 -39.55
N SER A 113 15.08 -13.64 -38.98
CA SER A 113 14.45 -14.97 -38.99
C SER A 113 13.81 -15.34 -40.35
N LEU A 114 13.28 -14.35 -41.08
CA LEU A 114 12.61 -14.50 -42.37
C LEU A 114 13.57 -14.49 -43.57
N GLY A 115 14.80 -13.98 -43.42
CA GLY A 115 15.83 -14.02 -44.47
C GLY A 115 16.15 -15.43 -44.99
N LYS A 116 15.76 -16.48 -44.25
CA LYS A 116 15.90 -17.88 -44.65
C LYS A 116 14.64 -18.50 -45.31
N ARG A 117 13.53 -17.75 -45.46
CA ARG A 117 12.21 -18.31 -45.84
C ARG A 117 11.48 -17.60 -46.99
N HIS A 118 12.15 -16.76 -47.79
CA HIS A 118 11.57 -16.08 -48.96
C HIS A 118 10.18 -15.46 -48.71
N PRO A 119 10.07 -14.39 -47.89
CA PRO A 119 8.81 -13.69 -47.64
C PRO A 119 8.25 -13.04 -48.91
N ASP A 120 6.93 -12.84 -48.95
CA ASP A 120 6.22 -12.26 -50.10
C ASP A 120 6.69 -10.82 -50.42
N PRO A 121 6.46 -10.34 -51.66
CA PRO A 121 6.96 -9.03 -52.11
C PRO A 121 6.45 -7.83 -51.29
N CYS A 122 5.23 -7.90 -50.76
CA CYS A 122 4.65 -6.83 -49.95
C CYS A 122 5.36 -6.74 -48.59
N THR A 123 5.61 -7.89 -47.96
CA THR A 123 6.40 -8.00 -46.72
C THR A 123 7.85 -7.54 -46.92
N GLN A 124 8.49 -7.89 -48.05
CA GLN A 124 9.85 -7.40 -48.37
C GLN A 124 9.90 -5.89 -48.55
N GLN A 125 8.89 -5.31 -49.23
CA GLN A 125 8.81 -3.87 -49.45
C GLN A 125 8.64 -3.11 -48.13
N GLY A 126 7.79 -3.60 -47.21
CA GLY A 126 7.65 -3.03 -45.86
C GLY A 126 8.94 -3.08 -45.04
N LEU A 127 9.65 -4.21 -45.07
CA LEU A 127 10.92 -4.41 -44.34
C LEU A 127 12.12 -3.61 -44.89
N SER A 128 12.07 -3.21 -46.17
CA SER A 128 13.08 -2.34 -46.79
C SER A 128 12.94 -0.87 -46.36
N ARG A 129 11.70 -0.41 -46.15
CA ARG A 129 11.39 0.95 -45.66
C ARG A 129 11.74 1.13 -44.18
N LEU A 130 11.64 0.07 -43.38
CA LEU A 130 12.05 0.07 -41.97
C LEU A 130 13.57 0.28 -41.77
N GLY A 131 14.40 -0.04 -42.76
CA GLY A 131 15.86 0.11 -42.67
C GLY A 131 16.42 1.45 -43.14
N SER A 132 15.62 2.29 -43.80
CA SER A 132 16.06 3.56 -44.41
C SER A 132 15.66 4.80 -43.61
N ALA A 133 14.74 4.65 -42.65
CA ALA A 133 14.26 5.70 -41.79
C ALA A 133 14.87 5.51 -40.40
N GLY A 134 15.92 6.25 -40.06
CA GLY A 134 16.49 6.24 -38.71
C GLY A 134 15.42 6.59 -37.67
N LEU A 135 15.56 6.09 -36.43
CA LEU A 135 14.61 6.30 -35.32
C LEU A 135 14.12 7.76 -35.17
N ALA A 136 14.94 8.74 -35.57
CA ALA A 136 14.64 10.17 -35.50
C ALA A 136 13.60 10.70 -36.51
N SER A 137 13.25 9.98 -37.58
CA SER A 137 12.35 10.49 -38.63
C SER A 137 10.86 10.31 -38.34
N TRP A 138 10.50 9.69 -37.22
CA TRP A 138 9.11 9.31 -36.89
C TRP A 138 8.49 10.13 -35.75
N HIS A 139 8.90 11.38 -35.57
CA HIS A 139 8.22 12.30 -34.64
C HIS A 139 6.84 12.68 -35.18
N ILE A 140 5.79 12.07 -34.60
CA ILE A 140 4.40 12.52 -34.74
C ILE A 140 4.16 13.57 -33.63
N PRO A 141 3.53 14.72 -33.91
CA PRO A 141 3.23 15.72 -32.88
C PRO A 141 2.29 15.12 -31.82
N PHE A 142 2.78 14.98 -30.59
CA PHE A 142 2.03 14.49 -29.45
C PHE A 142 1.10 15.58 -28.91
N ASN A 143 -0.18 15.23 -28.68
CA ASN A 143 -1.16 16.11 -28.04
C ASN A 143 -1.10 15.87 -26.51
N PRO A 144 -0.58 16.82 -25.70
CA PRO A 144 -0.27 16.62 -24.29
C PRO A 144 -1.50 16.57 -23.35
N LYS A 145 -2.73 16.47 -23.90
CA LYS A 145 -3.98 16.48 -23.12
C LYS A 145 -4.59 15.10 -22.85
N ALA A 146 -3.94 14.01 -23.26
CA ALA A 146 -4.38 12.68 -22.90
C ALA A 146 -3.91 12.35 -21.47
N TYR A 147 -4.87 12.16 -20.58
CA TYR A 147 -4.75 11.70 -19.20
C TYR A 147 -3.71 10.56 -19.04
N PRO A 148 -3.01 10.45 -17.90
CA PRO A 148 -2.23 9.25 -17.63
C PRO A 148 -3.21 8.07 -17.53
N MET A 149 -3.09 7.08 -18.43
CA MET A 149 -3.85 5.84 -18.29
C MET A 149 -3.37 5.12 -17.03
N LEU A 150 -4.27 4.53 -16.24
CA LEU A 150 -3.90 3.71 -15.07
C LEU A 150 -2.89 2.61 -15.40
N GLU A 151 -2.87 2.15 -16.65
CA GLU A 151 -1.83 1.25 -17.16
C GLU A 151 -0.42 1.80 -17.02
N ASP A 152 -0.19 3.10 -17.29
CA ASP A 152 1.13 3.72 -17.13
C ASP A 152 1.55 3.78 -15.66
N LEU A 153 0.59 4.04 -14.78
CA LEU A 153 0.81 3.95 -13.33
C LEU A 153 1.21 2.51 -12.93
N PHE A 154 0.53 1.49 -13.45
CA PHE A 154 0.82 0.09 -13.12
C PHE A 154 2.18 -0.37 -13.67
N ARG A 155 2.59 0.11 -14.84
CA ARG A 155 3.92 -0.11 -15.40
C ARG A 155 5.01 0.49 -14.53
N GLU A 156 4.83 1.73 -14.12
CA GLU A 156 5.81 2.42 -13.30
C GLU A 156 5.93 1.76 -11.92
N MET A 157 4.80 1.36 -11.32
CA MET A 157 4.78 0.59 -10.08
C MET A 157 5.55 -0.73 -10.23
N THR A 158 5.35 -1.41 -11.36
CA THR A 158 6.07 -2.65 -11.70
C THR A 158 7.57 -2.41 -11.80
N ARG A 159 7.99 -1.33 -12.48
CA ARG A 159 9.40 -0.97 -12.64
C ARG A 159 10.05 -0.74 -11.29
N LEU A 160 9.46 0.11 -10.44
CA LEU A 160 9.99 0.43 -9.12
C LEU A 160 10.01 -0.79 -8.19
N TYR A 161 8.98 -1.65 -8.21
CA TYR A 161 8.98 -2.89 -7.44
C TYR A 161 10.11 -3.87 -7.83
N VAL A 162 10.47 -3.92 -9.12
CA VAL A 162 11.57 -4.76 -9.61
C VAL A 162 12.92 -4.15 -9.26
N GLU A 163 13.06 -2.83 -9.32
CA GLU A 163 14.30 -2.13 -8.95
C GLU A 163 14.59 -2.24 -7.44
N GLU A 164 13.56 -2.13 -6.60
CA GLU A 164 13.70 -2.16 -5.14
C GLU A 164 13.97 -3.58 -4.59
N LEU A 165 13.84 -4.61 -5.44
CA LEU A 165 13.99 -6.02 -5.07
C LEU A 165 15.34 -6.32 -4.40
N GLY A 166 16.42 -5.66 -4.82
CA GLY A 166 17.76 -5.81 -4.24
C GLY A 166 17.80 -5.42 -2.77
N ASN A 167 17.23 -4.26 -2.42
CA ASN A 167 17.20 -3.72 -1.07
C ASN A 167 16.19 -4.48 -0.19
N VAL A 168 15.02 -4.80 -0.73
CA VAL A 168 13.94 -5.53 -0.04
C VAL A 168 14.42 -6.88 0.47
N ARG A 169 15.24 -7.61 -0.31
CA ARG A 169 15.82 -8.90 0.10
C ARG A 169 16.67 -8.82 1.37
N LEU A 170 17.24 -7.66 1.68
CA LEU A 170 18.12 -7.48 2.83
C LEU A 170 17.33 -7.24 4.13
N ARG A 171 16.00 -7.03 4.06
CA ARG A 171 15.20 -6.50 5.18
C ARG A 171 14.00 -7.37 5.57
N ARG A 172 14.21 -8.70 5.59
CA ARG A 172 13.21 -9.71 6.03
C ARG A 172 11.81 -9.48 5.39
N PRO A 173 11.71 -9.48 4.05
CA PRO A 173 10.45 -9.21 3.38
C PRO A 173 9.45 -10.35 3.57
N ASP A 174 8.18 -10.04 3.35
CA ASP A 174 7.19 -11.08 3.08
C ASP A 174 7.62 -11.91 1.84
N PRO A 175 7.60 -13.26 1.91
CA PRO A 175 8.02 -14.11 0.80
C PRO A 175 7.23 -13.88 -0.50
N ALA A 176 5.92 -13.63 -0.42
CA ALA A 176 5.10 -13.39 -1.61
C ALA A 176 5.46 -12.07 -2.30
N THR A 177 5.94 -11.07 -1.56
CA THR A 177 6.53 -9.86 -2.15
C THR A 177 7.71 -10.18 -3.06
N ILE A 178 8.66 -11.01 -2.60
CA ILE A 178 9.82 -11.39 -3.40
C ILE A 178 9.42 -12.24 -4.61
N GLU A 179 8.62 -13.28 -4.41
CA GLU A 179 8.15 -14.16 -5.49
C GLU A 179 7.38 -13.36 -6.55
N GLY A 180 6.50 -12.47 -6.10
CA GLY A 180 5.75 -11.55 -6.92
C GLY A 180 6.64 -10.64 -7.76
N CYS A 181 7.55 -9.91 -7.13
CA CYS A 181 8.49 -9.02 -7.84
C CYS A 181 9.34 -9.78 -8.86
N VAL A 182 9.75 -11.01 -8.56
CA VAL A 182 10.49 -11.87 -9.50
C VAL A 182 9.61 -12.32 -10.67
N ALA A 183 8.30 -12.44 -10.49
CA ALA A 183 7.34 -12.83 -11.53
C ALA A 183 6.94 -11.66 -12.45
N LEU A 184 7.10 -10.41 -12.01
CA LEU A 184 6.83 -9.21 -12.80
C LEU A 184 7.73 -9.14 -14.05
N ARG A 185 7.21 -8.51 -15.11
CA ARG A 185 7.90 -8.41 -16.41
C ARG A 185 7.78 -6.98 -16.94
N PRO A 186 8.54 -6.00 -16.42
CA PRO A 186 8.42 -4.59 -16.82
C PRO A 186 8.59 -4.39 -18.34
N GLU A 187 9.40 -5.22 -18.99
CA GLU A 187 9.63 -5.22 -20.44
C GLU A 187 8.44 -5.75 -21.28
N ASN A 188 7.50 -6.47 -20.65
CA ASN A 188 6.33 -7.05 -21.32
C ASN A 188 5.14 -6.11 -21.26
N TYR A 189 5.16 -5.06 -22.08
CA TYR A 189 4.25 -3.91 -22.00
C TYR A 189 2.76 -4.31 -21.73
N PRO A 190 2.08 -5.18 -22.50
CA PRO A 190 0.65 -5.43 -22.28
C PRO A 190 0.31 -6.21 -21.00
N MET A 191 1.29 -6.84 -20.35
CA MET A 191 1.10 -7.75 -19.22
C MET A 191 2.14 -7.53 -18.12
N ALA A 192 2.69 -6.32 -18.00
CA ALA A 192 3.90 -6.07 -17.21
C ALA A 192 3.69 -6.36 -15.71
N TRP A 193 2.49 -6.05 -15.19
CA TRP A 193 2.10 -6.20 -13.80
C TRP A 193 1.27 -7.47 -13.52
N HIS A 194 0.96 -8.27 -14.54
CA HIS A 194 0.10 -9.44 -14.38
C HIS A 194 0.93 -10.68 -14.03
N ILE A 195 0.70 -11.22 -12.83
CA ILE A 195 1.24 -12.49 -12.37
C ILE A 195 0.13 -13.54 -12.24
N PRO A 196 0.43 -14.85 -12.34
CA PRO A 196 -0.57 -15.90 -12.13
C PRO A 196 -1.12 -15.88 -10.69
N PHE A 197 -2.24 -16.56 -10.47
CA PHE A 197 -2.75 -16.81 -9.12
C PHE A 197 -1.68 -17.53 -8.27
N ASN A 198 -1.57 -17.16 -7.00
CA ASN A 198 -0.61 -17.76 -6.07
C ASN A 198 -1.30 -18.10 -4.76
N GLU A 199 -1.47 -19.38 -4.46
CA GLU A 199 -2.03 -19.88 -3.18
C GLU A 199 -1.30 -19.33 -1.94
N LYS A 200 0.00 -19.03 -2.08
CA LYS A 200 0.81 -18.46 -0.98
C LYS A 200 0.78 -16.94 -0.93
N GLY A 201 0.15 -16.28 -1.91
CA GLY A 201 0.05 -14.82 -2.07
C GLY A 201 -0.85 -14.13 -1.06
N THR A 202 -1.02 -14.67 0.14
CA THR A 202 -1.95 -14.21 1.18
C THR A 202 -1.33 -13.22 2.18
N GLY A 203 -0.03 -12.95 2.07
CA GLY A 203 0.77 -12.16 3.01
C GLY A 203 0.34 -10.70 3.21
N PHE A 204 0.85 -10.10 4.28
CA PHE A 204 0.61 -8.69 4.65
C PHE A 204 1.29 -7.69 3.71
N GLY A 205 2.28 -8.10 2.91
CA GLY A 205 3.07 -7.20 2.07
C GLY A 205 2.25 -6.47 0.99
N ALA A 206 1.05 -6.97 0.65
CA ALA A 206 0.08 -6.23 -0.14
C ALA A 206 -0.55 -5.07 0.62
N ALA A 207 -0.90 -5.27 1.89
CA ALA A 207 -1.55 -4.30 2.75
C ALA A 207 -0.60 -3.14 3.11
N THR A 208 0.62 -3.46 3.56
CA THR A 208 1.60 -2.50 4.08
C THR A 208 2.14 -1.49 3.06
N LYS A 209 1.99 -1.76 1.77
CA LYS A 209 2.44 -0.85 0.71
C LYS A 209 1.33 -0.05 0.04
N ALA A 210 0.08 -0.24 0.45
CA ALA A 210 -1.08 0.29 -0.26
C ALA A 210 -1.72 1.53 0.38
N MET A 211 -1.36 1.89 1.63
CA MET A 211 -2.05 2.97 2.34
C MET A 211 -1.98 4.32 1.60
N CYS A 212 -0.85 4.66 0.97
CA CYS A 212 -0.69 5.89 0.20
C CYS A 212 -1.63 6.01 -1.02
N ILE A 213 -2.25 4.93 -1.49
CA ILE A 213 -3.29 4.97 -2.52
C ILE A 213 -4.51 5.75 -2.00
N GLY A 214 -4.86 5.60 -0.72
CA GLY A 214 -5.93 6.35 -0.07
C GLY A 214 -5.62 7.83 0.13
N LEU A 215 -4.34 8.21 0.20
CA LEU A 215 -3.93 9.61 0.15
C LEU A 215 -4.06 10.18 -1.26
N ARG A 216 -3.80 9.36 -2.30
CA ARG A 216 -3.85 9.79 -3.70
C ARG A 216 -5.29 9.92 -4.22
N PHE A 217 -6.19 9.04 -3.80
CA PHE A 217 -7.58 8.97 -4.24
C PHE A 217 -8.56 9.03 -3.05
N PRO A 218 -8.58 10.12 -2.27
CA PRO A 218 -9.31 10.16 -1.00
C PRO A 218 -10.81 10.41 -1.15
N LEU A 219 -11.30 10.89 -2.30
CA LEU A 219 -12.66 11.40 -2.44
C LEU A 219 -13.67 10.29 -2.83
N PRO A 220 -14.96 10.39 -2.42
CA PRO A 220 -15.97 9.40 -2.75
C PRO A 220 -16.19 9.14 -4.25
N ASP A 221 -16.04 10.16 -5.09
CA ASP A 221 -16.14 10.06 -6.55
C ASP A 221 -14.92 9.36 -7.19
N GLN A 222 -13.83 9.17 -6.44
CA GLN A 222 -12.64 8.44 -6.85
C GLN A 222 -12.65 6.98 -6.40
N LEU A 223 -13.72 6.51 -5.75
CA LEU A 223 -13.80 5.18 -5.13
C LEU A 223 -13.50 4.04 -6.12
N GLU A 224 -14.04 4.08 -7.33
CA GLU A 224 -13.76 3.07 -8.36
C GLU A 224 -12.27 3.03 -8.74
N THR A 225 -11.62 4.21 -8.83
CA THR A 225 -10.18 4.30 -9.10
C THR A 225 -9.37 3.78 -7.93
N LEU A 226 -9.74 4.10 -6.69
CA LEU A 226 -9.11 3.55 -5.49
C LEU A 226 -9.21 2.01 -5.47
N VAL A 227 -10.38 1.45 -5.78
CA VAL A 227 -10.58 0.01 -5.88
C VAL A 227 -9.67 -0.60 -6.94
N GLU A 228 -9.69 -0.09 -8.17
CA GLU A 228 -8.86 -0.60 -9.26
C GLU A 228 -7.36 -0.56 -8.91
N VAL A 229 -6.87 0.60 -8.45
CA VAL A 229 -5.45 0.79 -8.15
C VAL A 229 -4.99 -0.05 -6.96
N SER A 230 -5.79 -0.13 -5.90
CA SER A 230 -5.45 -0.94 -4.71
C SER A 230 -5.47 -2.44 -4.99
N ILE A 231 -6.43 -2.91 -5.80
CA ILE A 231 -6.51 -4.33 -6.19
C ILE A 231 -5.31 -4.70 -7.08
N GLU A 232 -5.00 -3.93 -8.12
CA GLU A 232 -3.85 -4.21 -8.99
C GLU A 232 -2.51 -4.08 -8.24
N CYS A 233 -2.35 -3.06 -7.38
CA CYS A 233 -1.17 -2.92 -6.50
C CYS A 233 -0.92 -4.16 -5.64
N GLY A 234 -1.98 -4.72 -5.05
CA GLY A 234 -1.89 -5.98 -4.30
C GLY A 234 -1.53 -7.15 -5.21
N ARG A 235 -2.29 -7.32 -6.30
CA ARG A 235 -2.17 -8.45 -7.23
C ARG A 235 -0.82 -8.53 -7.94
N MET A 236 -0.08 -7.43 -8.07
CA MET A 236 1.31 -7.43 -8.59
C MET A 236 2.25 -8.38 -7.82
N THR A 237 1.92 -8.72 -6.57
CA THR A 237 2.75 -9.61 -5.75
C THR A 237 1.97 -10.66 -4.97
N HIS A 238 0.72 -10.35 -4.64
CA HIS A 238 -0.17 -11.13 -3.80
C HIS A 238 -1.45 -11.40 -4.57
N ASN A 239 -1.33 -12.14 -5.68
CA ASN A 239 -2.48 -12.49 -6.50
C ASN A 239 -3.30 -13.62 -5.86
N HIS A 240 -3.90 -13.28 -4.72
CA HIS A 240 -4.78 -14.09 -3.89
C HIS A 240 -5.72 -13.15 -3.12
N PRO A 241 -7.03 -13.42 -3.05
CA PRO A 241 -8.01 -12.54 -2.40
C PRO A 241 -7.62 -12.07 -1.00
N THR A 242 -7.25 -12.97 -0.09
CA THR A 242 -6.78 -12.61 1.25
C THR A 242 -5.63 -11.59 1.26
N GLY A 243 -4.74 -11.62 0.26
CA GLY A 243 -3.62 -10.67 0.15
C GLY A 243 -4.06 -9.33 -0.43
N PHE A 244 -4.56 -9.32 -1.67
CA PHE A 244 -4.91 -8.07 -2.34
C PHE A 244 -6.13 -7.36 -1.74
N LEU A 245 -7.06 -8.06 -1.08
CA LEU A 245 -8.13 -7.40 -0.31
C LEU A 245 -7.58 -6.68 0.93
N GLY A 246 -6.42 -7.11 1.45
CA GLY A 246 -5.67 -6.35 2.45
C GLY A 246 -5.09 -5.03 1.92
N SER A 247 -4.61 -5.03 0.66
CA SER A 247 -4.21 -3.81 -0.06
C SER A 247 -5.39 -2.85 -0.20
N PHE A 248 -6.52 -3.36 -0.69
CA PHE A 248 -7.78 -2.61 -0.79
C PHE A 248 -8.23 -2.04 0.56
N CYS A 249 -8.27 -2.86 1.61
CA CYS A 249 -8.67 -2.43 2.94
C CYS A 249 -7.78 -1.29 3.48
N SER A 250 -6.45 -1.42 3.34
CA SER A 250 -5.49 -0.42 3.83
C SER A 250 -5.60 0.91 3.08
N ALA A 251 -5.78 0.87 1.76
CA ALA A 251 -6.03 2.05 0.94
C ALA A 251 -7.38 2.71 1.28
N LEU A 252 -8.44 1.92 1.45
CA LEU A 252 -9.78 2.43 1.76
C LEU A 252 -9.83 3.07 3.14
N PHE A 253 -9.23 2.46 4.17
CA PHE A 253 -9.16 3.06 5.51
C PHE A 253 -8.36 4.36 5.51
N ALA A 254 -7.28 4.45 4.74
CA ALA A 254 -6.57 5.71 4.55
C ALA A 254 -7.47 6.79 3.92
N SER A 255 -8.28 6.44 2.91
CA SER A 255 -9.24 7.37 2.33
C SER A 255 -10.31 7.81 3.33
N TYR A 256 -10.83 6.89 4.16
CA TYR A 256 -11.80 7.20 5.22
C TYR A 256 -11.21 8.11 6.30
N ALA A 257 -9.93 7.92 6.63
CA ALA A 257 -9.20 8.79 7.54
C ALA A 257 -9.08 10.21 6.99
N VAL A 258 -8.75 10.37 5.71
CA VAL A 258 -8.68 11.69 5.05
C VAL A 258 -10.04 12.37 5.00
N GLN A 259 -11.10 11.60 4.76
CA GLN A 259 -12.50 12.08 4.76
C GLN A 259 -13.03 12.42 6.17
N GLY A 260 -12.30 12.06 7.23
CA GLY A 260 -12.74 12.27 8.61
C GLY A 260 -13.93 11.39 9.01
N MET A 261 -14.07 10.21 8.39
CA MET A 261 -15.15 9.28 8.73
C MET A 261 -14.98 8.71 10.14
N PRO A 262 -16.07 8.51 10.91
CA PRO A 262 -16.00 7.88 12.24
C PRO A 262 -15.38 6.48 12.18
N LEU A 263 -14.39 6.21 13.05
CA LEU A 263 -13.63 4.95 13.05
C LEU A 263 -14.55 3.73 13.04
N ALA A 264 -15.54 3.66 13.93
CA ALA A 264 -16.45 2.51 14.08
C ALA A 264 -17.18 2.09 12.78
N ARG A 265 -17.26 2.98 11.79
CA ARG A 265 -17.92 2.70 10.51
C ARG A 265 -17.02 2.02 9.48
N TRP A 266 -15.71 2.13 9.62
CA TRP A 266 -14.77 1.80 8.54
C TRP A 266 -14.90 0.35 8.11
N GLY A 267 -14.97 -0.58 9.06
CA GLY A 267 -15.09 -2.01 8.77
C GLY A 267 -16.39 -2.37 8.02
N ARG A 268 -17.55 -1.90 8.51
CA ARG A 268 -18.85 -2.20 7.88
C ARG A 268 -18.99 -1.55 6.50
N ASP A 269 -18.50 -0.32 6.34
CA ASP A 269 -18.51 0.37 5.04
C ASP A 269 -17.49 -0.25 4.06
N MET A 270 -16.38 -0.80 4.55
CA MET A 270 -15.46 -1.61 3.74
C MET A 270 -16.11 -2.88 3.23
N LEU A 271 -16.79 -3.66 4.08
CA LEU A 271 -17.50 -4.88 3.65
C LEU A 271 -18.55 -4.60 2.57
N ARG A 272 -19.29 -3.48 2.66
CA ARG A 272 -20.22 -3.05 1.60
C ARG A 272 -19.51 -2.79 0.27
N THR A 273 -18.30 -2.24 0.34
CA THR A 273 -17.48 -1.88 -0.83
C THR A 273 -16.75 -3.09 -1.44
N VAL A 274 -16.60 -4.20 -0.71
CA VAL A 274 -15.99 -5.44 -1.23
C VAL A 274 -16.68 -5.89 -2.52
N SER A 275 -18.01 -5.77 -2.63
CA SER A 275 -18.75 -6.10 -3.86
C SER A 275 -18.24 -5.39 -5.12
N LEU A 276 -17.79 -4.13 -5.01
CA LEU A 276 -17.20 -3.37 -6.12
C LEU A 276 -15.83 -3.92 -6.53
N ALA A 277 -15.02 -4.34 -5.55
CA ALA A 277 -13.76 -5.03 -5.82
C ALA A 277 -13.99 -6.39 -6.51
N GLU A 278 -15.05 -7.12 -6.14
CA GLU A 278 -15.41 -8.39 -6.75
C GLU A 278 -15.82 -8.19 -8.22
N GLU A 279 -16.64 -7.18 -8.50
CA GLU A 279 -17.06 -6.83 -9.85
C GLU A 279 -15.87 -6.42 -10.73
N TYR A 280 -14.93 -5.63 -10.18
CA TYR A 280 -13.68 -5.30 -10.86
C TYR A 280 -12.90 -6.57 -11.24
N CYS A 281 -12.69 -7.47 -10.27
CA CYS A 281 -11.97 -8.72 -10.51
C CYS A 281 -12.70 -9.60 -11.53
N ARG A 282 -14.03 -9.67 -11.49
CA ARG A 282 -14.84 -10.45 -12.43
C ARG A 282 -14.67 -10.00 -13.88
N ARG A 283 -14.43 -8.70 -14.09
CA ARG A 283 -14.15 -8.14 -15.44
C ARG A 283 -12.72 -8.39 -15.91
N LYS A 284 -11.73 -8.40 -15.01
CA LYS A 284 -10.29 -8.42 -15.37
C LYS A 284 -9.63 -9.79 -15.24
N VAL A 285 -10.09 -10.64 -14.31
CA VAL A 285 -9.51 -11.95 -14.00
C VAL A 285 -10.20 -13.03 -14.84
N ARG A 286 -9.41 -13.77 -15.63
CA ARG A 286 -9.94 -14.81 -16.54
C ARG A 286 -10.47 -16.05 -15.82
N HIS A 287 -9.87 -16.41 -14.68
CA HIS A 287 -10.17 -17.64 -13.92
C HIS A 287 -10.67 -17.32 -12.51
N MET A 288 -11.79 -16.60 -12.39
CA MET A 288 -12.35 -16.20 -11.08
C MET A 288 -12.76 -17.36 -10.17
N ALA A 289 -12.97 -18.56 -10.70
CA ALA A 289 -13.34 -19.72 -9.89
C ALA A 289 -12.32 -20.01 -8.78
N GLU A 290 -11.03 -19.77 -9.04
CA GLU A 290 -9.93 -19.96 -8.08
C GLU A 290 -9.98 -18.95 -6.92
N TYR A 291 -10.76 -17.88 -7.03
CA TYR A 291 -10.77 -16.75 -6.09
C TYR A 291 -11.96 -16.83 -5.12
N HIS A 292 -13.03 -17.54 -5.50
CA HIS A 292 -14.33 -17.44 -4.82
C HIS A 292 -14.30 -17.88 -3.34
N GLU A 293 -13.66 -19.02 -3.03
CA GLU A 293 -13.57 -19.50 -1.64
C GLU A 293 -12.77 -18.54 -0.75
N TYR A 294 -11.66 -18.02 -1.27
CA TYR A 294 -10.78 -17.11 -0.53
C TYR A 294 -11.36 -15.70 -0.38
N TRP A 295 -12.27 -15.33 -1.28
CA TRP A 295 -13.06 -14.10 -1.17
C TRP A 295 -13.96 -14.18 0.07
N PHE A 296 -14.76 -15.25 0.13
CA PHE A 296 -15.65 -15.50 1.26
C PHE A 296 -14.88 -15.61 2.58
N TYR A 297 -13.69 -16.20 2.57
CA TYR A 297 -12.81 -16.24 3.74
C TYR A 297 -12.52 -14.84 4.30
N PHE A 298 -12.15 -13.88 3.44
CA PHE A 298 -11.85 -12.52 3.88
C PHE A 298 -13.08 -11.85 4.49
N GLU A 299 -14.22 -11.90 3.80
CA GLU A 299 -15.48 -11.33 4.27
C GLU A 299 -15.92 -11.92 5.61
N ALA A 300 -15.90 -13.25 5.74
CA ALA A 300 -16.29 -13.95 6.96
C ALA A 300 -15.39 -13.56 8.14
N LYS A 301 -14.06 -13.49 7.96
CA LYS A 301 -13.14 -13.09 9.03
C LYS A 301 -13.40 -11.66 9.51
N TRP A 302 -13.66 -10.74 8.58
CA TRP A 302 -13.99 -9.36 8.92
C TRP A 302 -15.36 -9.24 9.58
N GLN A 303 -16.37 -9.94 9.08
CA GLN A 303 -17.70 -9.96 9.68
C GLN A 303 -17.64 -10.45 11.14
N CYS A 304 -16.97 -11.58 11.40
CA CYS A 304 -16.78 -12.10 12.76
C CYS A 304 -16.07 -11.10 13.68
N TYR A 305 -15.04 -10.41 13.18
CA TYR A 305 -14.32 -9.40 13.96
C TYR A 305 -15.24 -8.21 14.31
N LEU A 306 -16.02 -7.71 13.35
CA LEU A 306 -16.93 -6.58 13.58
C LEU A 306 -18.05 -6.93 14.55
N GLU A 307 -18.56 -8.16 14.49
CA GLU A 307 -19.52 -8.71 15.45
C GLU A 307 -18.92 -8.81 16.85
N GLU A 308 -17.69 -9.33 16.97
CA GLU A 308 -16.95 -9.42 18.23
C GLU A 308 -16.76 -8.04 18.88
N ARG A 309 -16.52 -7.02 18.07
CA ARG A 309 -16.40 -5.62 18.51
C ARG A 309 -17.73 -4.89 18.65
N GLY A 310 -18.84 -5.50 18.27
CA GLY A 310 -20.16 -4.87 18.30
C GLY A 310 -20.21 -3.59 17.46
N ILE A 311 -19.68 -3.62 16.24
CA ILE A 311 -19.66 -2.53 15.24
C ILE A 311 -20.01 -3.01 13.82
N ALA A 312 -20.70 -4.15 13.72
CA ALA A 312 -21.09 -4.76 12.45
C ALA A 312 -22.31 -4.05 11.81
N GLU A 313 -23.25 -3.59 12.64
CA GLU A 313 -24.54 -3.09 12.19
C GLU A 313 -24.68 -1.56 12.27
N GLU A 314 -25.66 -1.00 11.57
CA GLU A 314 -25.98 0.43 11.71
C GLU A 314 -26.46 0.76 13.14
N GLY A 315 -26.00 1.90 13.66
CA GLY A 315 -26.25 2.32 15.05
C GLY A 315 -25.30 1.69 16.07
N GLN A 316 -24.43 0.76 15.65
CA GLN A 316 -23.35 0.24 16.48
C GLN A 316 -22.06 1.06 16.27
N ASP A 317 -21.94 2.18 16.97
CA ASP A 317 -20.84 3.15 16.75
C ASP A 317 -19.81 3.19 17.91
N SER A 318 -19.95 2.32 18.90
CA SER A 318 -19.07 2.21 20.06
C SER A 318 -18.47 0.82 20.14
N PRO A 319 -17.16 0.63 19.84
CA PRO A 319 -16.54 -0.68 19.89
C PRO A 319 -16.49 -1.22 21.34
N HIS A 320 -16.83 -2.49 21.50
CA HIS A 320 -16.69 -3.22 22.76
C HIS A 320 -15.34 -3.94 22.82
N PHE A 321 -14.59 -3.72 23.89
CA PHE A 321 -13.37 -4.47 24.20
C PHE A 321 -13.63 -5.36 25.43
N PRO A 322 -13.09 -6.59 25.45
CA PRO A 322 -13.23 -7.45 26.62
C PRO A 322 -12.53 -6.85 27.84
N GLU A 323 -12.91 -7.26 29.04
CA GLU A 323 -12.20 -6.91 30.26
C GLU A 323 -11.82 -8.19 31.02
N PRO A 324 -10.51 -8.47 31.22
CA PRO A 324 -9.34 -7.66 30.86
C PRO A 324 -8.98 -7.73 29.35
N TYR A 325 -8.27 -6.70 28.85
CA TYR A 325 -7.68 -6.68 27.49
C TYR A 325 -6.22 -6.20 27.48
N GLY A 326 -5.40 -6.83 28.33
CA GLY A 326 -3.97 -6.57 28.43
C GLY A 326 -3.14 -7.26 27.33
N PRO A 327 -1.80 -7.20 27.41
CA PRO A 327 -0.93 -7.74 26.37
C PRO A 327 -1.12 -9.24 26.08
N ALA A 328 -1.40 -10.07 27.09
CA ALA A 328 -1.64 -11.50 26.86
C ALA A 328 -2.98 -11.77 26.19
N GLU A 329 -4.01 -11.03 26.59
CA GLU A 329 -5.35 -11.14 26.02
C GLU A 329 -5.35 -10.67 24.56
N ARG A 330 -4.58 -9.61 24.24
CA ARG A 330 -4.36 -9.15 22.87
C ARG A 330 -3.59 -10.15 22.01
N ASP A 331 -2.49 -10.71 22.51
CA ASP A 331 -1.76 -11.78 21.79
C ASP A 331 -2.66 -12.96 21.46
N GLN A 332 -3.54 -13.34 22.40
CA GLN A 332 -4.51 -14.41 22.21
C GLN A 332 -5.58 -14.04 21.16
N ALA A 333 -6.13 -12.83 21.20
CA ALA A 333 -7.10 -12.34 20.22
C ALA A 333 -6.47 -12.30 18.80
N TYR A 334 -5.27 -11.74 18.68
CA TYR A 334 -4.56 -11.63 17.40
C TYR A 334 -4.24 -13.01 16.82
N LYS A 335 -3.93 -13.98 17.68
CA LYS A 335 -3.77 -15.39 17.29
C LYS A 335 -5.08 -16.00 16.77
N GLN A 336 -6.22 -15.69 17.38
CA GLN A 336 -7.54 -16.18 16.95
C GLN A 336 -7.99 -15.58 15.60
N TRP A 337 -7.67 -14.31 15.35
CA TRP A 337 -7.98 -13.68 14.07
C TRP A 337 -7.07 -14.16 12.93
N SER A 338 -5.86 -14.62 13.24
CA SER A 338 -4.93 -15.15 12.24
C SER A 338 -5.40 -16.46 11.58
N SER A 339 -4.83 -16.77 10.42
CA SER A 339 -5.05 -18.05 9.73
C SER A 339 -4.14 -19.18 10.25
N GLU A 340 -2.94 -18.85 10.74
CA GLU A 340 -1.86 -19.81 11.04
C GLU A 340 -1.29 -19.65 12.47
N GLY A 341 -2.08 -19.09 13.37
CA GLY A 341 -1.72 -18.97 14.79
C GLY A 341 -0.72 -17.84 15.09
N ARG A 342 -0.55 -16.89 14.18
CA ARG A 342 0.29 -15.70 14.37
C ARG A 342 -0.34 -14.48 13.67
N GLY A 343 -0.84 -13.54 14.47
CA GLY A 343 -1.57 -12.35 14.00
C GLY A 343 -0.74 -11.39 13.18
N GLY A 344 -1.39 -10.74 12.21
CA GLY A 344 -0.81 -9.70 11.34
C GLY A 344 -0.02 -10.25 10.15
N ARG A 345 -0.04 -11.57 9.94
CA ARG A 345 0.75 -12.23 8.90
C ARG A 345 0.11 -12.13 7.52
N ARG A 346 -1.20 -11.91 7.44
CA ARG A 346 -1.98 -12.01 6.22
C ARG A 346 -2.65 -10.68 5.90
N GLY A 347 -3.08 -10.53 4.66
CA GLY A 347 -3.75 -9.30 4.23
C GLY A 347 -5.09 -9.06 4.94
N HIS A 348 -5.74 -10.08 5.52
CA HIS A 348 -6.96 -9.86 6.31
C HIS A 348 -6.69 -9.36 7.72
N ASP A 349 -5.69 -9.90 8.43
CA ASP A 349 -5.47 -9.64 9.85
C ASP A 349 -4.49 -8.49 10.14
N ALA A 350 -3.55 -8.17 9.23
CA ALA A 350 -2.67 -7.00 9.39
C ALA A 350 -3.45 -5.67 9.51
N PRO A 351 -4.32 -5.29 8.54
CA PRO A 351 -5.15 -4.10 8.69
C PRO A 351 -6.20 -4.22 9.80
N MET A 352 -6.68 -5.42 10.12
CA MET A 352 -7.65 -5.66 11.20
C MET A 352 -7.06 -5.34 12.58
N ILE A 353 -5.85 -5.83 12.87
CA ILE A 353 -5.15 -5.55 14.13
C ILE A 353 -4.77 -4.06 14.20
N ALA A 354 -4.35 -3.45 13.10
CA ALA A 354 -4.08 -2.02 13.05
C ALA A 354 -5.34 -1.18 13.35
N TYR A 355 -6.47 -1.58 12.80
CA TYR A 355 -7.78 -0.94 13.05
C TYR A 355 -8.26 -1.16 14.49
N ASP A 356 -8.12 -2.36 15.04
CA ASP A 356 -8.40 -2.65 16.46
C ASP A 356 -7.56 -1.79 17.41
N ALA A 357 -6.28 -1.62 17.08
CA ALA A 357 -5.39 -0.75 17.83
C ALA A 357 -5.85 0.72 17.80
N LEU A 358 -6.25 1.24 16.63
CA LEU A 358 -6.77 2.61 16.49
C LEU A 358 -8.08 2.81 17.25
N LEU A 359 -9.01 1.85 17.17
CA LEU A 359 -10.28 1.90 17.91
C LEU A 359 -10.03 1.94 19.43
N GLY A 360 -9.06 1.17 19.92
CA GLY A 360 -8.74 1.09 21.35
C GLY A 360 -7.87 2.23 21.88
N ALA A 361 -7.02 2.81 21.05
CA ALA A 361 -6.09 3.87 21.44
C ALA A 361 -6.65 5.28 21.26
N GLY A 362 -7.54 5.48 20.28
CA GLY A 362 -7.96 6.82 19.89
C GLY A 362 -6.75 7.72 19.57
N GLY A 363 -6.71 8.90 20.17
CA GLY A 363 -5.61 9.87 20.00
C GLY A 363 -4.36 9.61 20.85
N ASP A 364 -4.28 8.50 21.59
CA ASP A 364 -3.13 8.16 22.43
C ASP A 364 -2.08 7.36 21.63
N TRP A 365 -0.97 8.00 21.30
CA TRP A 365 0.13 7.38 20.57
C TRP A 365 0.76 6.20 21.32
N LYS A 366 0.88 6.31 22.65
CA LYS A 366 1.50 5.27 23.48
C LYS A 366 0.61 4.03 23.49
N GLU A 367 -0.68 4.20 23.72
CA GLU A 367 -1.62 3.07 23.68
C GLU A 367 -1.66 2.42 22.29
N LEU A 368 -1.56 3.21 21.21
CA LEU A 368 -1.45 2.69 19.85
C LEU A 368 -0.22 1.78 19.69
N CYS A 369 0.96 2.23 20.13
CA CYS A 369 2.18 1.43 20.06
C CYS A 369 2.04 0.12 20.84
N TYR A 370 1.49 0.17 22.05
CA TYR A 370 1.28 -1.00 22.90
C TYR A 370 0.28 -2.02 22.32
N ARG A 371 -0.60 -1.59 21.42
CA ARG A 371 -1.56 -2.47 20.72
C ARG A 371 -1.01 -2.97 19.39
N ALA A 372 -0.51 -2.08 18.54
CA ALA A 372 -0.16 -2.39 17.15
C ALA A 372 1.31 -2.77 16.93
N MET A 373 2.23 -2.35 17.80
CA MET A 373 3.69 -2.47 17.58
C MET A 373 4.36 -3.40 18.60
N PHE A 374 3.77 -3.59 19.78
CA PHE A 374 4.34 -4.40 20.86
C PHE A 374 3.48 -5.63 21.19
N HIS A 375 3.38 -6.54 20.23
CA HIS A 375 2.68 -7.83 20.37
C HIS A 375 3.45 -8.96 19.66
N ALA A 376 3.08 -10.22 19.92
CA ALA A 376 3.76 -11.43 19.44
C ALA A 376 3.59 -11.75 17.93
N GLY A 377 2.87 -10.90 17.20
CA GLY A 377 2.49 -11.10 15.80
C GLY A 377 3.54 -10.60 14.83
N TYR A 378 3.11 -10.27 13.62
CA TYR A 378 3.86 -9.44 12.67
C TYR A 378 3.59 -7.98 13.01
N ASN A 379 4.29 -7.53 14.04
CA ASN A 379 4.10 -6.24 14.70
C ASN A 379 4.63 -5.05 13.89
N ASN A 380 5.61 -5.26 13.01
CA ASN A 380 6.07 -4.25 12.07
C ASN A 380 4.99 -3.91 11.02
N SER A 381 4.26 -4.91 10.51
CA SER A 381 3.23 -4.71 9.48
C SER A 381 1.98 -4.02 10.04
N THR A 382 1.49 -4.49 11.19
CA THR A 382 0.37 -3.86 11.92
C THR A 382 0.76 -2.47 12.40
N GLY A 383 2.00 -2.30 12.88
CA GLY A 383 2.57 -1.01 13.28
C GLY A 383 2.62 -0.01 12.13
N ALA A 384 3.08 -0.44 10.94
CA ALA A 384 3.14 0.41 9.75
C ALA A 384 1.77 0.94 9.33
N ILE A 385 0.76 0.07 9.28
CA ILE A 385 -0.61 0.47 8.91
C ILE A 385 -1.21 1.37 10.00
N ALA A 386 -1.10 0.99 11.28
CA ALA A 386 -1.66 1.75 12.40
C ALA A 386 -1.03 3.14 12.55
N GLY A 387 0.30 3.21 12.48
CA GLY A 387 1.05 4.46 12.55
C GLY A 387 0.71 5.40 11.40
N PHE A 388 0.58 4.87 10.19
CA PHE A 388 0.18 5.64 9.02
C PHE A 388 -1.21 6.29 9.20
N LEU A 389 -2.20 5.48 9.58
CA LEU A 389 -3.58 5.94 9.81
C LEU A 389 -3.65 6.94 10.98
N TYR A 390 -2.89 6.70 12.06
CA TYR A 390 -2.77 7.65 13.17
C TYR A 390 -2.19 8.99 12.71
N GLY A 391 -1.20 8.99 11.81
CA GLY A 391 -0.64 10.22 11.23
C GLY A 391 -1.67 11.06 10.49
N ILE A 392 -2.58 10.43 9.75
CA ILE A 392 -3.70 11.13 9.11
C ILE A 392 -4.62 11.73 10.18
N LEU A 393 -5.08 10.89 11.12
CA LEU A 393 -6.11 11.24 12.12
C LEU A 393 -5.66 12.24 13.19
N TYR A 394 -4.42 12.14 13.67
CA TYR A 394 -3.92 12.91 14.81
C TYR A 394 -2.65 13.73 14.55
N GLY A 395 -1.93 13.47 13.45
CA GLY A 395 -0.69 14.16 13.12
C GLY A 395 0.43 13.85 14.12
N LEU A 396 1.41 14.75 14.25
CA LEU A 396 2.60 14.53 15.09
C LEU A 396 2.48 15.08 16.53
N LYS A 397 1.34 15.72 16.89
CA LYS A 397 1.24 16.53 18.12
C LYS A 397 1.56 15.75 19.40
N ASN A 398 1.12 14.49 19.48
CA ASN A 398 1.29 13.64 20.65
C ASN A 398 2.41 12.60 20.48
N VAL A 399 3.24 12.73 19.44
CA VAL A 399 4.31 11.77 19.13
C VAL A 399 5.65 12.33 19.61
N PRO A 400 6.42 11.58 20.43
CA PRO A 400 7.75 11.99 20.86
C PRO A 400 8.69 12.25 19.68
N GLN A 401 9.37 13.40 19.67
CA GLN A 401 10.24 13.79 18.55
C GLN A 401 11.37 12.78 18.28
N ASN A 402 11.88 12.14 19.33
CA ASN A 402 12.88 11.08 19.25
C ASN A 402 12.44 9.85 18.44
N HIS A 403 11.14 9.65 18.25
CA HIS A 403 10.64 8.56 17.41
C HIS A 403 10.87 8.79 15.92
N PHE A 404 10.95 10.05 15.47
CA PHE A 404 11.01 10.33 14.04
C PHE A 404 12.14 11.26 13.63
N LYS A 405 12.82 11.92 14.57
CA LYS A 405 13.85 12.92 14.24
C LYS A 405 15.00 12.35 13.42
N ASP A 406 15.44 11.15 13.78
CA ASP A 406 16.62 10.44 13.25
C ASP A 406 16.23 9.20 12.44
N LEU A 407 14.94 9.02 12.17
CA LEU A 407 14.40 7.88 11.43
C LEU A 407 15.05 7.79 10.04
N GLU A 408 15.39 6.58 9.64
CA GLU A 408 15.82 6.27 8.28
C GLU A 408 14.81 6.79 7.25
N MET A 409 15.30 7.37 6.14
CA MET A 409 14.47 7.88 5.03
C MET A 409 13.40 8.90 5.41
N ARG A 410 13.45 9.50 6.62
CA ARG A 410 12.50 10.51 7.11
C ARG A 410 12.18 11.59 6.07
N LYS A 411 13.21 12.20 5.47
CA LYS A 411 13.04 13.29 4.49
C LYS A 411 12.28 12.83 3.25
N GLN A 412 12.52 11.59 2.80
CA GLN A 412 11.85 11.02 1.64
C GLN A 412 10.38 10.70 1.95
N LEU A 413 10.10 10.15 3.14
CA LEU A 413 8.73 9.91 3.61
C LEU A 413 7.93 11.22 3.69
N GLU A 414 8.50 12.25 4.32
CA GLU A 414 7.86 13.57 4.40
C GLU A 414 7.65 14.19 3.01
N HIS A 415 8.65 14.12 2.13
CA HIS A 415 8.58 14.66 0.78
C HIS A 415 7.49 13.97 -0.08
N LEU A 416 7.39 12.64 0.01
CA LEU A 416 6.36 11.91 -0.72
C LEU A 416 4.96 12.18 -0.15
N GLY A 417 4.82 12.40 1.16
CA GLY A 417 3.57 12.86 1.75
C GLY A 417 3.12 14.21 1.15
N GLU A 418 4.05 15.16 1.01
CA GLU A 418 3.80 16.44 0.34
C GLU A 418 3.40 16.25 -1.13
N LYS A 419 4.12 15.41 -1.89
CA LYS A 419 3.79 15.15 -3.30
C LYS A 419 2.45 14.47 -3.49
N LEU A 420 2.10 13.52 -2.63
CA LEU A 420 0.78 12.89 -2.65
C LEU A 420 -0.33 13.90 -2.36
N TYR A 421 -0.11 14.85 -1.44
CA TYR A 421 -1.05 15.94 -1.19
C TYR A 421 -1.23 16.81 -2.44
N GLU A 422 -0.14 17.27 -3.06
CA GLU A 422 -0.19 18.03 -4.32
C GLU A 422 -1.02 17.29 -5.40
N LYS A 423 -0.77 15.98 -5.56
CA LYS A 423 -1.48 15.14 -6.53
C LYS A 423 -2.96 14.93 -6.22
N ALA A 424 -3.31 14.80 -4.94
CA ALA A 424 -4.70 14.65 -4.52
C ALA A 424 -5.52 15.93 -4.72
N GLN A 425 -4.90 17.11 -4.55
CA GLN A 425 -5.54 18.41 -4.78
C GLN A 425 -5.66 18.78 -6.27
N SER A 426 -4.78 18.21 -7.10
CA SER A 426 -4.84 18.36 -8.54
C SER A 426 -5.99 17.51 -9.05
N ASN A 427 -7.21 18.07 -9.16
CA ASN A 427 -8.34 17.43 -9.84
C ASN A 427 -7.82 16.80 -11.14
N CYS A 428 -7.83 15.47 -11.22
CA CYS A 428 -7.53 14.77 -12.47
C CYS A 428 -8.56 15.17 -13.53
#